data_AF-A0A6P7TDU7-F1
#
_entry.id   AF-A0A6P7TDU7-F1
#
_cell.length_a   1.000
_cell.length_b   1.000
_cell.length_c   1.000
_cell.angle_alpha   90.00
_cell.angle_beta   90.00
_cell.angle_gamma   90.00
#
_symmetry.space_group_name_H-M   'P 1'
#
loop_
_entity.id
_entity.type
_entity.pdbx_description
1 polymer ?
#
loop_
_entity_poly.entity_id
_entity_poly.type
_entity_poly.pdbx_seq_one_letter_code
_entity_poly.pdbx_strand_id
1 'polypeptide(L)'
;MRCLLLLISLCVAYTPATSQGLSKPCVKKENTNGIYSTRYKGCWIHGVCQPYGKKIKQALSCMVYVCERKGDLSNVRYEATGCRLNHRCYRSGKIINLKTCNRLTCTYSSFTGYKWKKEPTGCSFHHKCYQPGETVTESKCVRRTCMDLMTGYEWKREFTGCIYNNVCYKTGKKYKLKQCRYGICKKLRNGYYFSEKLMGCPINGQCLPIGERKRSKCFDLYCRKIRNGVLLETTYKSCS
;
A
#
# COMPACT_ATOMS: atom_id res chain seq x y z
N MET A 1 40.97 39.12 27.20
CA MET A 1 42.00 38.16 26.73
C MET A 1 41.34 36.80 26.55
N ARG A 2 41.53 36.21 25.37
CA ARG A 2 40.84 35.02 24.87
C ARG A 2 41.39 33.76 25.58
N CYS A 3 40.55 33.03 26.30
CA CYS A 3 40.85 31.63 26.64
C CYS A 3 40.55 30.77 25.40
N LEU A 4 41.61 30.34 24.72
CA LEU A 4 41.55 29.40 23.62
C LEU A 4 41.05 28.03 24.10
N LEU A 5 40.15 27.48 23.30
CA LEU A 5 39.65 26.11 23.32
C LEU A 5 40.78 25.09 23.16
N LEU A 6 40.84 24.10 24.05
CA LEU A 6 41.48 22.80 23.79
C LEU A 6 40.44 21.70 24.05
N LEU A 7 39.44 21.62 23.17
CA LEU A 7 38.71 20.38 22.97
C LEU A 7 39.63 19.47 22.16
N ILE A 8 40.32 18.55 22.86
CA ILE A 8 41.05 17.45 22.26
C ILE A 8 39.99 16.55 21.63
N SER A 9 39.68 16.88 20.38
CA SER A 9 38.98 16.05 19.43
C SER A 9 39.81 14.80 19.18
N LEU A 10 39.58 13.75 19.99
CA LEU A 10 39.88 12.38 19.60
C LEU A 10 38.92 12.02 18.46
N CYS A 11 39.20 12.57 17.28
CA CYS A 11 38.81 11.94 16.02
C CYS A 11 39.60 10.64 15.95
N VAL A 12 39.07 9.58 16.56
CA VAL A 12 39.34 8.23 16.08
C VAL A 12 38.76 8.23 14.68
N ALA A 13 39.61 8.55 13.71
CA ALA A 13 39.32 8.36 12.30
C ALA A 13 38.99 6.88 12.16
N TYR A 14 37.70 6.58 12.16
CA TYR A 14 37.20 5.27 11.79
C TYR A 14 37.50 5.18 10.30
N THR A 15 38.71 4.78 9.93
CA THR A 15 39.06 4.53 8.55
C THR A 15 38.23 3.32 8.14
N PRO A 16 37.16 3.49 7.34
CA PRO A 16 36.50 2.33 6.75
C PRO A 16 37.55 1.55 5.98
N ALA A 17 37.44 0.22 5.93
CA ALA A 17 38.40 -0.62 5.20
C ALA A 17 38.59 -0.03 3.79
N THR A 18 39.75 0.58 3.56
CA THR A 18 40.06 1.27 2.33
C THR A 18 40.21 0.21 1.25
N SER A 19 39.26 0.23 0.31
CA SER A 19 39.27 -0.39 -1.02
C SER A 19 39.48 -1.91 -1.10
N GLN A 20 38.60 -2.59 -1.84
CA GLN A 20 39.00 -3.87 -2.43
C GLN A 20 40.29 -3.69 -3.23
N GLY A 21 41.12 -4.74 -3.24
CA GLY A 21 42.27 -4.80 -4.13
C GLY A 21 43.56 -5.18 -3.44
N LEU A 22 44.64 -4.97 -4.19
CA LEU A 22 46.00 -5.34 -3.81
C LEU A 22 46.62 -4.30 -2.87
N SER A 23 47.31 -4.77 -1.85
CA SER A 23 47.99 -3.95 -0.86
C SER A 23 49.24 -4.67 -0.35
N LYS A 24 50.15 -3.92 0.29
CA LYS A 24 51.29 -4.53 0.98
C LYS A 24 50.78 -5.37 2.18
N PRO A 25 51.38 -6.54 2.44
CA PRO A 25 50.98 -7.38 3.55
C PRO A 25 51.22 -6.71 4.89
N CYS A 26 50.22 -6.75 5.76
CA CYS A 26 50.41 -6.46 7.17
C CYS A 26 51.17 -7.61 7.84
N VAL A 27 51.96 -7.29 8.86
CA VAL A 27 52.77 -8.28 9.60
C VAL A 27 52.39 -8.20 11.07
N LYS A 28 51.87 -9.29 11.63
CA LYS A 28 51.68 -9.41 13.06
C LYS A 28 52.92 -10.08 13.66
N LYS A 29 53.62 -9.37 14.54
CA LYS A 29 54.75 -9.88 15.30
C LYS A 29 54.30 -10.36 16.68
N GLU A 30 55.02 -11.32 17.24
CA GLU A 30 54.83 -11.85 18.58
C GLU A 30 56.15 -11.76 19.34
N ASN A 31 56.10 -11.41 20.62
CA ASN A 31 57.28 -11.32 21.48
C ASN A 31 57.30 -12.53 22.40
N THR A 32 58.36 -13.31 22.28
CA THR A 32 58.69 -14.41 23.18
C THR A 32 60.08 -14.14 23.74
N ASN A 33 60.16 -13.87 25.05
CA ASN A 33 61.40 -13.62 25.78
C ASN A 33 62.30 -12.52 25.17
N GLY A 34 61.70 -11.43 24.68
CA GLY A 34 62.44 -10.30 24.09
C GLY A 34 62.76 -10.44 22.60
N ILE A 35 62.49 -11.61 21.99
CA ILE A 35 62.68 -11.85 20.57
C ILE A 35 61.36 -11.64 19.84
N TYR A 36 61.35 -10.69 18.90
CA TYR A 36 60.21 -10.42 18.04
C TYR A 36 60.24 -11.32 16.81
N SER A 37 59.36 -12.33 16.76
CA SER A 37 59.18 -13.19 15.59
C SER A 37 57.94 -12.79 14.78
N THR A 38 57.92 -13.07 13.48
CA THR A 38 56.72 -12.87 12.67
C THR A 38 55.75 -14.01 12.94
N ARG A 39 54.60 -13.70 13.51
CA ARG A 39 53.54 -14.68 13.78
C ARG A 39 52.75 -15.01 12.51
N TYR A 40 52.33 -13.98 11.77
CA TYR A 40 51.69 -14.17 10.46
C TYR A 40 51.72 -12.88 9.62
N LYS A 41 51.52 -13.06 8.31
CA LYS A 41 51.22 -11.98 7.35
C LYS A 41 49.76 -12.05 6.93
N GLY A 42 49.21 -10.93 6.46
CA GLY A 42 47.83 -10.90 6.01
C GLY A 42 47.38 -9.54 5.51
N CYS A 43 46.07 -9.27 5.59
CA CYS A 43 45.45 -8.08 5.06
C CYS A 43 45.01 -7.12 6.17
N TRP A 44 45.14 -5.81 5.93
CA TRP A 44 44.52 -4.80 6.78
C TRP A 44 43.01 -4.73 6.51
N ILE A 45 42.19 -5.09 7.50
CA ILE A 45 40.72 -4.99 7.43
C ILE A 45 40.24 -4.29 8.70
N HIS A 46 39.56 -3.15 8.55
CA HIS A 46 39.08 -2.31 9.66
C HIS A 46 40.16 -1.98 10.71
N GLY A 47 41.37 -1.64 10.27
CA GLY A 47 42.48 -1.30 11.17
C GLY A 47 43.03 -2.49 11.97
N VAL A 48 42.74 -3.73 11.58
CA VAL A 48 43.32 -4.95 12.17
C VAL A 48 43.98 -5.81 11.09
N CYS A 49 45.17 -6.33 11.38
CA CYS A 49 45.85 -7.29 10.52
C CYS A 49 45.16 -8.67 10.64
N GLN A 50 44.53 -9.13 9.56
CA GLN A 50 43.83 -10.42 9.52
C GLN A 50 44.64 -11.43 8.70
N PRO A 51 44.85 -12.66 9.20
CA PRO A 51 45.60 -13.67 8.46
C PRO A 51 44.93 -14.06 7.14
N TYR A 52 45.74 -14.51 6.18
CA TYR A 52 45.24 -15.04 4.92
C TYR A 52 44.28 -16.22 5.13
N GLY A 53 43.28 -16.34 4.25
CA GLY A 53 42.23 -17.35 4.32
C GLY A 53 41.09 -17.01 5.29
N LYS A 54 41.26 -16.01 6.15
CA LYS A 54 40.23 -15.63 7.11
C LYS A 54 39.08 -14.86 6.44
N LYS A 55 37.86 -15.29 6.74
CA LYS A 55 36.61 -14.65 6.34
C LYS A 55 36.07 -13.77 7.46
N ILE A 56 36.02 -12.46 7.24
CA ILE A 56 35.55 -11.48 8.22
C ILE A 56 34.14 -11.04 7.87
N LYS A 57 33.15 -11.48 8.65
CA LYS A 57 31.75 -11.08 8.47
C LYS A 57 31.58 -9.62 8.91
N GLN A 58 30.94 -8.81 8.07
CA GLN A 58 30.49 -7.48 8.46
C GLN A 58 28.97 -7.50 8.61
N ALA A 59 28.51 -7.55 9.86
CA ALA A 59 27.11 -7.77 10.20
C ALA A 59 26.16 -6.70 9.61
N LEU A 60 26.63 -5.45 9.46
CA LEU A 60 25.80 -4.32 9.03
C LEU A 60 25.66 -4.17 7.50
N SER A 61 26.48 -4.85 6.70
CA SER A 61 26.59 -4.62 5.25
C SER A 61 26.34 -5.86 4.40
N CYS A 62 26.01 -7.00 5.01
CA CYS A 62 25.74 -8.28 4.33
C CYS A 62 26.87 -8.73 3.41
N MET A 63 28.10 -8.40 3.78
CA MET A 63 29.30 -8.82 3.08
C MET A 63 30.29 -9.49 4.02
N VAL A 64 31.14 -10.30 3.41
CA VAL A 64 32.30 -10.93 4.04
C VAL A 64 33.55 -10.43 3.34
N TYR A 65 34.50 -9.93 4.10
CA TYR A 65 35.84 -9.68 3.58
C TYR A 65 36.63 -10.98 3.57
N VAL A 66 37.22 -11.30 2.44
CA VAL A 66 38.12 -12.44 2.26
C VAL A 66 39.52 -11.88 2.07
N CYS A 67 40.44 -12.27 2.96
CA CYS A 67 41.84 -11.92 2.87
C CYS A 67 42.62 -13.02 2.14
N GLU A 68 43.25 -12.68 1.02
CA GLU A 68 43.95 -13.62 0.16
C GLU A 68 45.38 -13.17 -0.12
N ARG A 69 46.28 -14.14 -0.34
CA ARG A 69 47.63 -13.86 -0.82
C ARG A 69 47.62 -13.87 -2.35
N LYS A 70 48.19 -12.84 -2.97
CA LYS A 70 48.44 -12.77 -4.42
C LYS A 70 49.91 -12.43 -4.65
N GLY A 71 50.73 -13.46 -4.89
CA GLY A 71 52.18 -13.31 -4.94
C GLY A 71 52.74 -12.79 -3.61
N ASP A 72 53.45 -11.67 -3.67
CA ASP A 72 54.00 -10.97 -2.49
C ASP A 72 53.05 -9.91 -1.89
N LEU A 73 51.88 -9.74 -2.51
CA LEU A 73 50.86 -8.78 -2.08
C LEU A 73 49.71 -9.48 -1.35
N SER A 74 48.98 -8.68 -0.58
CA SER A 74 47.71 -9.04 0.03
C SER A 74 46.56 -8.51 -0.81
N ASN A 75 45.51 -9.32 -0.98
CA ASN A 75 44.29 -8.94 -1.68
C ASN A 75 43.10 -9.01 -0.72
N VAL A 76 42.39 -7.90 -0.55
CA VAL A 76 41.10 -7.89 0.14
C VAL A 76 40.01 -7.86 -0.91
N ARG A 77 39.14 -8.87 -0.92
CA ARG A 77 37.89 -8.85 -1.69
C ARG A 77 36.70 -8.93 -0.76
N TYR A 78 35.59 -8.29 -1.13
CA TYR A 78 34.32 -8.51 -0.44
C TYR A 78 33.45 -9.47 -1.26
N GLU A 79 32.78 -10.39 -0.57
CA GLU A 79 31.74 -11.25 -1.11
C GLU A 79 30.42 -10.80 -0.49
N ALA A 80 29.45 -10.39 -1.32
CA ALA A 80 28.09 -10.23 -0.85
C ALA A 80 27.55 -11.60 -0.41
N THR A 81 26.81 -11.64 0.70
CA THR A 81 26.33 -12.90 1.31
C THR A 81 24.82 -12.97 1.42
N GLY A 82 24.12 -11.91 1.04
CA GLY A 82 22.67 -11.83 1.14
C GLY A 82 22.12 -10.46 0.78
N CYS A 83 20.80 -10.35 0.75
CA CYS A 83 20.11 -9.09 0.57
C CYS A 83 19.97 -8.36 1.91
N ARG A 84 20.26 -7.06 1.91
CA ARG A 84 20.12 -6.19 3.08
C ARG A 84 18.72 -5.58 3.12
N LEU A 85 18.05 -5.64 4.28
CA LEU A 85 16.81 -4.90 4.53
C LEU A 85 16.77 -4.48 6.01
N ASN A 86 16.54 -3.19 6.29
CA ASN A 86 16.50 -2.63 7.65
C ASN A 86 17.66 -3.10 8.54
N HIS A 87 18.90 -2.97 8.03
CA HIS A 87 20.14 -3.40 8.71
C HIS A 87 20.25 -4.89 9.04
N ARG A 88 19.37 -5.74 8.51
CA ARG A 88 19.46 -7.20 8.61
C ARG A 88 19.81 -7.82 7.27
N CYS A 89 20.47 -8.97 7.34
CA CYS A 89 20.92 -9.73 6.18
C CYS A 89 20.09 -10.98 5.99
N TYR A 90 19.64 -11.20 4.76
CA TYR A 90 18.78 -12.31 4.40
C TYR A 90 19.42 -13.12 3.29
N ARG A 91 19.38 -14.46 3.43
CA ARG A 91 19.90 -15.37 2.42
C ARG A 91 19.04 -15.34 1.15
N SER A 92 19.64 -15.75 0.03
CA SER A 92 18.89 -15.99 -1.22
C SER A 92 17.69 -16.91 -0.95
N GLY A 93 16.58 -16.67 -1.62
CA GLY A 93 15.31 -17.36 -1.45
C GLY A 93 14.45 -16.85 -0.30
N LYS A 94 14.94 -15.95 0.57
CA LYS A 94 14.09 -15.38 1.62
C LYS A 94 12.97 -14.55 1.01
N ILE A 95 11.74 -14.83 1.44
CA ILE A 95 10.54 -14.06 1.09
C ILE A 95 10.10 -13.22 2.29
N ILE A 96 9.74 -11.96 2.04
CA ILE A 96 9.17 -11.03 3.01
C ILE A 96 7.90 -10.43 2.42
N ASN A 97 6.76 -10.68 3.05
CA ASN A 97 5.49 -10.06 2.66
C ASN A 97 5.39 -8.67 3.29
N LEU A 98 5.26 -7.65 2.45
CA LEU A 98 5.06 -6.27 2.87
C LEU A 98 3.57 -5.99 3.06
N LYS A 99 3.25 -5.05 3.95
CA LYS A 99 1.88 -4.55 4.14
C LYS A 99 1.30 -3.91 2.87
N THR A 100 2.16 -3.48 1.94
CA THR A 100 1.78 -2.77 0.71
C THR A 100 1.38 -3.71 -0.44
N CYS A 101 0.86 -4.91 -0.21
CA CYS A 101 0.57 -5.92 -1.25
C CYS A 101 1.75 -6.25 -2.16
N ASN A 102 2.93 -6.31 -1.59
CA ASN A 102 4.11 -6.71 -2.34
C ASN A 102 4.86 -7.73 -1.53
N ARG A 103 5.47 -8.70 -2.19
CA ARG A 103 6.51 -9.52 -1.58
C ARG A 103 7.86 -9.10 -2.10
N LEU A 104 8.85 -9.18 -1.22
CA LEU A 104 10.25 -9.09 -1.56
C LEU A 104 10.85 -10.48 -1.50
N THR A 105 11.47 -10.91 -2.59
CA THR A 105 12.24 -12.15 -2.67
C THR A 105 13.71 -11.80 -2.82
N CYS A 106 14.55 -12.26 -1.90
CA CYS A 106 15.98 -12.10 -2.04
C CYS A 106 16.48 -13.05 -3.13
N THR A 107 17.05 -12.51 -4.19
CA THR A 107 17.54 -13.27 -5.33
C THR A 107 19.03 -13.05 -5.51
N TYR A 108 19.74 -14.07 -5.98
CA TYR A 108 21.14 -13.97 -6.40
C TYR A 108 21.24 -14.17 -7.91
N SER A 109 22.03 -13.32 -8.57
CA SER A 109 22.40 -13.44 -9.98
C SER A 109 23.91 -13.27 -10.10
N SER A 110 24.55 -14.06 -10.96
CA SER A 110 26.00 -13.92 -11.25
C SER A 110 26.37 -12.54 -11.80
N PHE A 111 25.43 -11.86 -12.47
CA PHE A 111 25.66 -10.56 -13.09
C PHE A 111 25.40 -9.38 -12.14
N THR A 112 24.34 -9.46 -11.32
CA THR A 112 23.90 -8.32 -10.48
C THR A 112 24.10 -8.55 -8.98
N GLY A 113 24.55 -9.73 -8.57
CA GLY A 113 24.71 -10.11 -7.18
C GLY A 113 23.38 -10.32 -6.45
N TYR A 114 23.39 -10.08 -5.13
CA TYR A 114 22.19 -10.19 -4.30
C TYR A 114 21.30 -8.96 -4.43
N LYS A 115 20.04 -9.16 -4.79
CA LYS A 115 19.05 -8.08 -4.94
C LYS A 115 17.68 -8.53 -4.45
N TRP A 116 16.91 -7.58 -3.93
CA TRP A 116 15.48 -7.80 -3.67
C TRP A 116 14.69 -7.68 -4.97
N LYS A 117 14.05 -8.78 -5.38
CA LYS A 117 12.99 -8.77 -6.39
C LYS A 117 11.67 -8.42 -5.70
N LYS A 118 11.01 -7.36 -6.16
CA LYS A 118 9.69 -6.94 -5.66
C LYS A 118 8.62 -7.42 -6.63
N GLU A 119 7.61 -8.09 -6.11
CA GLU A 119 6.48 -8.58 -6.89
C GLU A 119 5.18 -8.20 -6.18
N PRO A 120 4.14 -7.74 -6.91
CA PRO A 120 2.83 -7.54 -6.31
C PRO A 120 2.24 -8.90 -5.92
N THR A 121 1.36 -8.92 -4.92
CA THR A 121 0.74 -10.15 -4.39
C THR A 121 -0.77 -10.01 -4.18
N GLY A 122 -1.38 -8.95 -4.70
CA GLY A 122 -2.79 -8.67 -4.50
C GLY A 122 -3.12 -7.19 -4.67
N CYS A 123 -4.37 -6.86 -4.34
CA CYS A 123 -4.92 -5.52 -4.50
C CYS A 123 -4.88 -4.76 -3.16
N SER A 124 -4.34 -3.53 -3.18
CA SER A 124 -4.30 -2.67 -2.01
C SER A 124 -5.59 -1.83 -1.90
N PHE A 125 -6.18 -1.78 -0.71
CA PHE A 125 -7.30 -0.88 -0.40
C PHE A 125 -7.22 -0.42 1.06
N HIS A 126 -7.20 0.90 1.30
CA HIS A 126 -7.06 1.52 2.63
C HIS A 126 -5.93 0.89 3.49
N HIS A 127 -4.74 0.74 2.90
CA HIS A 127 -3.55 0.13 3.53
C HIS A 127 -3.69 -1.34 3.95
N LYS A 128 -4.77 -2.01 3.54
CA LYS A 128 -4.92 -3.46 3.68
C LYS A 128 -4.66 -4.13 2.35
N CYS A 129 -4.10 -5.33 2.44
CA CYS A 129 -3.88 -6.15 1.27
C CYS A 129 -4.95 -7.21 1.11
N TYR A 130 -5.46 -7.33 -0.11
CA TYR A 130 -6.47 -8.31 -0.50
C TYR A 130 -5.90 -9.25 -1.54
N GLN A 131 -6.01 -10.55 -1.28
CA GLN A 131 -5.62 -11.61 -2.20
C GLN A 131 -6.63 -11.72 -3.36
N PRO A 132 -6.22 -12.34 -4.48
CA PRO A 132 -7.13 -12.66 -5.57
C PRO A 132 -8.40 -13.36 -5.09
N GLY A 133 -9.56 -12.92 -5.61
CA GLY A 133 -10.87 -13.41 -5.24
C GLY A 133 -11.47 -12.75 -3.99
N GLU A 134 -10.66 -12.11 -3.13
CA GLU A 134 -11.21 -11.41 -1.98
C GLU A 134 -12.02 -10.18 -2.38
N THR A 135 -13.03 -9.87 -1.58
CA THR A 135 -13.93 -8.74 -1.84
C THR A 135 -13.92 -7.74 -0.70
N VAL A 136 -14.09 -6.47 -1.05
CA VAL A 136 -14.27 -5.37 -0.09
C VAL A 136 -15.49 -4.55 -0.48
N THR A 137 -16.27 -4.17 0.53
CA THR A 137 -17.38 -3.24 0.36
C THR A 137 -16.83 -1.82 0.42
N GLU A 138 -16.75 -1.15 -0.73
CA GLU A 138 -16.34 0.26 -0.82
C GLU A 138 -17.46 1.18 -0.33
N SER A 139 -18.70 0.84 -0.68
CA SER A 139 -19.91 1.53 -0.20
C SER A 139 -21.08 0.56 -0.19
N LYS A 140 -22.22 0.99 0.37
CA LYS A 140 -23.46 0.19 0.38
C LYS A 140 -23.88 -0.33 -1.01
N CYS A 141 -23.46 0.32 -2.10
CA CYS A 141 -23.82 -0.02 -3.48
C CYS A 141 -22.65 -0.51 -4.33
N VAL A 142 -21.42 -0.51 -3.80
CA VAL A 142 -20.22 -0.84 -4.58
C VAL A 142 -19.40 -1.87 -3.82
N ARG A 143 -19.20 -3.01 -4.45
CA ARG A 143 -18.27 -4.03 -4.02
C ARG A 143 -17.09 -4.05 -4.99
N ARG A 144 -15.88 -4.24 -4.46
CA ARG A 144 -14.68 -4.49 -5.25
C ARG A 144 -14.25 -5.92 -5.03
N THR A 145 -13.84 -6.59 -6.10
CA THR A 145 -13.23 -7.92 -6.07
C THR A 145 -11.83 -7.80 -6.61
N CYS A 146 -10.85 -8.33 -5.88
CA CYS A 146 -9.47 -8.35 -6.37
C CYS A 146 -9.34 -9.43 -7.45
N MET A 147 -8.88 -9.04 -8.63
CA MET A 147 -8.67 -9.94 -9.76
C MET A 147 -7.18 -10.18 -9.96
N ASP A 148 -6.82 -11.43 -10.26
CA ASP A 148 -5.51 -11.79 -10.78
C ASP A 148 -5.57 -11.77 -12.31
N LEU A 149 -4.72 -10.96 -12.91
CA LEU A 149 -4.59 -10.78 -14.36
C LEU A 149 -3.15 -11.13 -14.75
N MET A 150 -2.92 -11.50 -16.01
CA MET A 150 -1.57 -11.78 -16.50
C MET A 150 -0.59 -10.61 -16.32
N THR A 151 -1.10 -9.38 -16.23
CA THR A 151 -0.33 -8.15 -16.06
C THR A 151 -0.19 -7.71 -14.60
N GLY A 152 -0.80 -8.41 -13.64
CA GLY A 152 -0.80 -8.06 -12.22
C GLY A 152 -2.19 -8.13 -11.58
N TYR A 153 -2.42 -7.31 -10.55
CA TYR A 153 -3.66 -7.35 -9.78
C TYR A 153 -4.49 -6.08 -9.94
N GLU A 154 -5.79 -6.22 -10.16
CA GLU A 154 -6.72 -5.11 -10.37
C GLU A 154 -8.04 -5.27 -9.60
N TRP A 155 -8.63 -4.13 -9.19
CA TRP A 155 -9.96 -4.10 -8.61
C TRP A 155 -11.06 -4.14 -9.67
N LYS A 156 -11.80 -5.24 -9.75
CA LYS A 156 -13.07 -5.27 -10.46
C LYS A 156 -14.17 -4.64 -9.59
N ARG A 157 -14.77 -3.56 -10.07
CA ARG A 157 -15.90 -2.89 -9.40
C ARG A 157 -17.23 -3.49 -9.85
N GLU A 158 -18.07 -3.84 -8.89
CA GLU A 158 -19.41 -4.36 -9.09
C GLU A 158 -20.42 -3.48 -8.35
N PHE A 159 -21.42 -2.99 -9.08
CA PHE A 159 -22.52 -2.25 -8.50
C PHE A 159 -23.61 -3.23 -8.05
N THR A 160 -24.17 -3.02 -6.86
CA THR A 160 -25.25 -3.83 -6.30
C THR A 160 -26.58 -3.08 -6.24
N GLY A 161 -26.59 -1.80 -6.63
CA GLY A 161 -27.76 -0.93 -6.67
C GLY A 161 -27.47 0.39 -7.35
N CYS A 162 -28.44 1.30 -7.28
CA CYS A 162 -28.31 2.63 -7.85
C CYS A 162 -27.74 3.60 -6.82
N ILE A 163 -26.78 4.41 -7.23
CA ILE A 163 -26.29 5.54 -6.44
C ILE A 163 -27.06 6.78 -6.90
N TYR A 164 -27.80 7.39 -5.99
CA TYR A 164 -28.52 8.64 -6.25
C TYR A 164 -28.36 9.56 -5.03
N ASN A 165 -27.87 10.79 -5.24
CA ASN A 165 -27.51 11.75 -4.18
C ASN A 165 -26.67 11.12 -3.05
N ASN A 166 -25.61 10.39 -3.41
CA ASN A 166 -24.72 9.66 -2.48
C ASN A 166 -25.41 8.59 -1.60
N VAL A 167 -26.67 8.26 -1.88
CA VAL A 167 -27.41 7.19 -1.20
C VAL A 167 -27.50 5.97 -2.12
N CYS A 168 -27.32 4.80 -1.51
CA CYS A 168 -27.47 3.52 -2.18
C CYS A 168 -28.92 3.04 -2.13
N TYR A 169 -29.50 2.81 -3.30
CA TYR A 169 -30.85 2.28 -3.47
C TYR A 169 -30.80 0.87 -4.07
N LYS A 170 -31.29 -0.12 -3.31
CA LYS A 170 -31.46 -1.50 -3.80
C LYS A 170 -32.55 -1.58 -4.87
N THR A 171 -32.35 -2.46 -5.84
CA THR A 171 -33.30 -2.72 -6.93
C THR A 171 -34.62 -3.28 -6.43
N GLY A 172 -35.70 -2.97 -7.16
CA GLY A 172 -37.04 -3.56 -6.91
C GLY A 172 -37.82 -2.93 -5.75
N LYS A 173 -37.24 -1.98 -5.01
CA LYS A 173 -37.92 -1.23 -3.95
C LYS A 173 -38.29 0.19 -4.41
N LYS A 174 -39.43 0.69 -3.90
CA LYS A 174 -39.82 2.11 -3.98
C LYS A 174 -39.31 2.83 -2.74
N TYR A 175 -38.67 3.97 -2.93
CA TYR A 175 -38.15 4.81 -1.85
C TYR A 175 -38.89 6.13 -1.85
N LYS A 176 -39.48 6.52 -0.73
CA LYS A 176 -40.12 7.84 -0.61
C LYS A 176 -39.04 8.91 -0.71
N LEU A 177 -39.27 9.88 -1.58
CA LEU A 177 -38.45 11.07 -1.74
C LEU A 177 -39.24 12.30 -1.28
N LYS A 178 -38.59 13.47 -1.29
CA LYS A 178 -39.26 14.74 -0.98
C LYS A 178 -40.31 15.09 -2.05
N GLN A 179 -41.21 16.00 -1.72
CA GLN A 179 -42.20 16.58 -2.65
C GLN A 179 -43.11 15.53 -3.32
N CYS A 180 -43.61 14.57 -2.55
CA CYS A 180 -44.52 13.53 -3.04
C CYS A 180 -44.01 12.81 -4.28
N ARG A 181 -42.72 12.45 -4.25
CA ARG A 181 -42.07 11.60 -5.24
C ARG A 181 -41.66 10.29 -4.61
N TYR A 182 -41.49 9.28 -5.45
CA TYR A 182 -40.79 8.07 -5.08
C TYR A 182 -39.70 7.76 -6.10
N GLY A 183 -38.58 7.24 -5.61
CA GLY A 183 -37.49 6.72 -6.42
C GLY A 183 -37.63 5.22 -6.62
N ILE A 184 -37.30 4.73 -7.81
CA ILE A 184 -37.12 3.30 -8.09
C ILE A 184 -35.75 3.11 -8.71
N CYS A 185 -34.98 2.20 -8.11
CA CYS A 185 -33.78 1.65 -8.73
C CYS A 185 -34.13 0.43 -9.60
N LYS A 186 -33.67 0.44 -10.85
CA LYS A 186 -33.81 -0.67 -11.79
C LYS A 186 -32.44 -1.16 -12.25
N LYS A 187 -32.29 -2.48 -12.38
CA LYS A 187 -31.15 -3.09 -13.08
C LYS A 187 -31.45 -3.07 -14.58
N LEU A 188 -30.52 -2.56 -15.36
CA LEU A 188 -30.53 -2.57 -16.82
C LEU A 188 -29.41 -3.49 -17.32
N ARG A 189 -29.39 -3.79 -18.63
CA ARG A 189 -28.32 -4.60 -19.25
C ARG A 189 -26.92 -4.03 -18.98
N ASN A 190 -26.81 -2.70 -18.95
CA ASN A 190 -25.54 -1.98 -18.83
C ASN A 190 -25.33 -1.33 -17.44
N GLY A 191 -26.05 -1.78 -16.41
CA GLY A 191 -25.85 -1.29 -15.03
C GLY A 191 -27.13 -1.01 -14.27
N TYR A 192 -27.18 0.13 -13.59
CA TYR A 192 -28.26 0.49 -12.66
C TYR A 192 -28.76 1.90 -12.96
N TYR A 193 -30.08 2.08 -13.00
CA TYR A 193 -30.72 3.35 -13.28
C TYR A 193 -31.71 3.72 -12.19
N PHE A 194 -31.52 4.90 -11.60
CA PHE A 194 -32.47 5.47 -10.65
C PHE A 194 -33.44 6.38 -11.39
N SER A 195 -34.74 6.13 -11.19
CA SER A 195 -35.81 6.96 -11.75
C SER A 195 -36.64 7.55 -10.63
N GLU A 196 -36.90 8.84 -10.70
CA GLU A 196 -37.90 9.50 -9.86
C GLU A 196 -39.26 9.47 -10.56
N LYS A 197 -40.31 9.27 -9.76
CA LYS A 197 -41.69 9.30 -10.22
C LYS A 197 -42.54 10.10 -9.25
N LEU A 198 -43.52 10.81 -9.80
CA LEU A 198 -44.52 11.52 -9.02
C LEU A 198 -45.45 10.50 -8.35
N MET A 199 -45.68 10.69 -7.06
CA MET A 199 -46.59 9.89 -6.24
C MET A 199 -47.95 10.58 -6.11
N GLY A 200 -47.96 11.91 -6.03
CA GLY A 200 -49.14 12.66 -5.68
C GLY A 200 -48.87 14.14 -5.46
N CYS A 201 -49.89 14.86 -5.02
CA CYS A 201 -49.85 16.28 -4.74
C CYS A 201 -49.52 16.51 -3.26
N PRO A 202 -48.61 17.44 -2.94
CA PRO A 202 -48.32 17.80 -1.56
C PRO A 202 -49.49 18.59 -0.95
N ILE A 203 -49.96 18.19 0.23
CA ILE A 203 -51.01 18.85 1.00
C ILE A 203 -50.60 18.85 2.47
N ASN A 204 -50.27 20.01 3.04
CA ASN A 204 -49.93 20.17 4.47
C ASN A 204 -48.96 19.09 5.00
N GLY A 205 -47.90 18.79 4.24
CA GLY A 205 -46.90 17.76 4.61
C GLY A 205 -47.29 16.31 4.30
N GLN A 206 -48.52 16.06 3.85
CA GLN A 206 -48.98 14.76 3.35
C GLN A 206 -48.99 14.72 1.82
N CYS A 207 -49.16 13.54 1.25
CA CYS A 207 -49.28 13.35 -0.20
C CYS A 207 -50.64 12.77 -0.54
N LEU A 208 -51.42 13.49 -1.35
CA LEU A 208 -52.64 12.97 -1.97
C LEU A 208 -52.24 12.24 -3.26
N PRO A 209 -52.43 10.92 -3.37
CA PRO A 209 -52.06 10.16 -4.55
C PRO A 209 -52.68 10.72 -5.83
N ILE A 210 -51.97 10.56 -6.95
CA ILE A 210 -52.48 10.96 -8.26
C ILE A 210 -53.80 10.25 -8.54
N GLY A 211 -54.83 11.01 -8.90
CA GLY A 211 -56.18 10.50 -9.18
C GLY A 211 -57.08 10.38 -7.95
N GLU A 212 -56.57 10.62 -6.74
CA GLU A 212 -57.39 10.65 -5.54
C GLU A 212 -58.01 12.01 -5.26
N ARG A 213 -59.14 11.99 -4.54
CA ARG A 213 -59.87 13.18 -4.08
C ARG A 213 -59.97 13.17 -2.56
N LYS A 214 -59.56 14.26 -1.92
CA LYS A 214 -59.78 14.50 -0.49
C LYS A 214 -60.97 15.43 -0.33
N ARG A 215 -62.05 14.94 0.29
CA ARG A 215 -63.27 15.73 0.53
C ARG A 215 -63.18 16.45 1.87
N SER A 216 -63.57 17.71 1.89
CA SER A 216 -63.78 18.51 3.09
C SER A 216 -65.18 19.11 3.06
N LYS A 217 -65.63 19.70 4.18
CA LYS A 217 -66.93 20.38 4.26
C LYS A 217 -67.03 21.51 3.23
N CYS A 218 -65.98 22.31 3.10
CA CYS A 218 -66.00 23.54 2.29
C CYS A 218 -65.29 23.44 0.95
N PHE A 219 -64.54 22.39 0.72
CA PHE A 219 -63.83 22.21 -0.54
C PHE A 219 -63.46 20.74 -0.77
N ASP A 220 -63.36 20.36 -2.03
CA ASP A 220 -62.75 19.09 -2.43
C ASP A 220 -61.40 19.38 -3.09
N LEU A 221 -60.40 18.58 -2.73
CA LEU A 221 -59.09 18.60 -3.36
C LEU A 221 -58.94 17.40 -4.27
N TYR A 222 -58.53 17.60 -5.53
CA TYR A 222 -58.26 16.51 -6.48
C TYR A 222 -56.83 16.62 -7.01
N CYS A 223 -56.08 15.53 -6.96
CA CYS A 223 -54.73 15.51 -7.51
C CYS A 223 -54.73 15.04 -8.97
N ARG A 224 -54.67 15.98 -9.91
CA ARG A 224 -54.64 15.68 -11.35
C ARG A 224 -53.22 15.52 -11.87
N LYS A 225 -52.98 14.50 -12.70
CA LYS A 225 -51.72 14.38 -13.45
C LYS A 225 -51.73 15.33 -14.64
N ILE A 226 -50.67 16.11 -14.81
CA ILE A 226 -50.45 16.98 -15.97
C ILE A 226 -49.19 16.52 -16.73
N ARG A 227 -48.96 17.06 -17.94
CA ARG A 227 -47.89 16.60 -18.85
C ARG A 227 -46.52 16.53 -18.16
N ASN A 228 -46.16 17.54 -17.36
CA ASN A 228 -44.86 17.64 -16.68
C ASN A 228 -44.98 17.65 -15.15
N GLY A 229 -46.03 17.09 -14.56
CA GLY A 229 -46.25 17.26 -13.13
C GLY A 229 -47.56 16.72 -12.58
N VAL A 230 -47.93 17.27 -11.44
CA VAL A 230 -49.23 17.10 -10.80
C VAL A 230 -49.78 18.48 -10.44
N LEU A 231 -51.09 18.64 -10.52
CA LEU A 231 -51.81 19.84 -10.13
C LEU A 231 -52.82 19.48 -9.06
N LEU A 232 -52.82 20.23 -7.96
CA LEU A 232 -53.84 20.12 -6.92
C LEU A 232 -55.00 21.06 -7.27
N GLU A 233 -56.11 20.50 -7.68
CA GLU A 233 -57.33 21.25 -8.00
C GLU A 233 -58.19 21.37 -6.76
N THR A 234 -58.71 22.57 -6.53
CA THR A 234 -59.61 22.86 -5.40
C THR A 234 -60.97 23.26 -5.95
N THR A 235 -62.01 22.58 -5.48
CA THR A 235 -63.40 22.91 -5.80
C THR A 235 -64.10 23.33 -4.54
N TYR A 236 -64.47 24.61 -4.43
CA TYR A 236 -65.18 25.15 -3.27
C TYR A 236 -66.66 24.76 -3.30
N LYS A 237 -67.21 24.49 -2.11
CA LYS A 237 -68.62 24.21 -1.87
C LYS A 237 -69.18 25.32 -0.99
N SER A 238 -70.47 25.60 -1.13
CA SER A 238 -71.18 26.51 -0.23
C SER A 238 -71.08 25.98 1.20
N CYS A 239 -70.34 26.68 2.04
CA CYS A 239 -70.17 26.35 3.45
C CYS A 239 -71.01 27.30 4.28
N SER A 240 -72.11 26.78 4.84
CA SER A 240 -72.91 27.42 5.87
C SER A 240 -72.38 27.06 7.26
#